data_AF-A0A949E6Y8-F1
#
_entry.id   AF-A0A949E6Y8-F1
#
_cell.length_a   1.000
_cell.length_b   1.000
_cell.length_c   1.000
_cell.angle_alpha   90.00
_cell.angle_beta   90.00
_cell.angle_gamma   90.00
#
_symmetry.space_group_name_H-M   'P 1'
#
loop_
_entity.id
_entity.type
_entity.pdbx_description
1 polymer ?
#
loop_
_entity_poly.entity_id
_entity_poly.type
_entity_poly.pdbx_seq_one_letter_code
_entity_poly.pdbx_strand_id
1 'polypeptide(L)' 'ATIGFEALSRQLDKPSKSLHRMLSPSGKPKTNNFFEILRFFQCNEGLELVVTARHHTNSRIHGIAT' A
#
# COMPACT_ATOMS: atom_id res chain seq x y z
N ALA A 1 -12.79 2.97 -0.08
CA ALA A 1 -13.92 3.22 -0.99
C ALA A 1 -13.52 2.93 -2.42
N THR A 2 -14.40 3.20 -3.38
CA THR A 2 -14.17 2.87 -4.81
C THR A 2 -14.01 4.16 -5.59
N ILE A 3 -12.79 4.44 -6.06
CA ILE A 3 -12.46 5.55 -6.96
C ILE A 3 -11.90 5.00 -8.28
N GLY A 4 -12.36 5.54 -9.41
CA GLY A 4 -11.81 5.21 -10.72
C GLY A 4 -10.45 5.87 -10.97
N PHE A 5 -9.61 5.25 -11.79
CA PHE A 5 -8.26 5.77 -12.08
C PHE A 5 -8.25 7.15 -12.74
N GLU A 6 -9.24 7.49 -13.56
CA GLU A 6 -9.39 8.84 -14.13
C GLU A 6 -9.77 9.90 -13.11
N ALA A 7 -10.44 9.53 -12.03
CA ALA A 7 -10.71 10.45 -10.93
C ALA A 7 -9.46 10.61 -10.06
N LEU A 8 -8.79 9.49 -9.75
CA LEU A 8 -7.56 9.48 -8.95
C LEU A 8 -6.40 10.22 -9.66
N SER A 9 -6.30 10.11 -10.99
CA SER A 9 -5.28 10.79 -11.79
C SER A 9 -5.34 12.31 -11.64
N ARG A 10 -6.55 12.87 -11.68
CA ARG A 10 -6.82 14.30 -11.52
C ARG A 10 -6.50 14.79 -10.10
N GLN A 11 -6.77 13.97 -9.09
CA GLN A 11 -6.52 14.32 -7.69
C GLN A 11 -5.04 14.30 -7.34
N LEU A 12 -4.29 13.34 -7.91
CA LEU A 12 -2.86 13.15 -7.61
C LEU A 12 -1.92 13.83 -8.59
N ASP A 13 -2.47 14.47 -9.64
CA ASP A 13 -1.70 14.97 -10.80
C ASP A 13 -0.74 13.90 -11.35
N LYS A 14 -1.28 12.70 -11.59
CA LYS A 14 -0.52 11.57 -12.16
C LYS A 14 -1.25 10.97 -13.34
N PRO A 15 -0.55 10.56 -14.42
CA PRO A 15 -1.21 9.93 -15.55
C PRO A 15 -1.97 8.67 -15.15
N SER A 16 -3.24 8.57 -15.56
CA SER A 16 -4.11 7.41 -15.32
C SER A 16 -3.46 6.08 -15.72
N LYS A 17 -2.83 6.02 -16.91
CA LYS A 17 -2.06 4.84 -17.38
C LYS A 17 -0.91 4.47 -16.44
N SER A 18 -0.30 5.45 -15.76
CA SER A 18 0.73 5.19 -14.76
C SER A 18 0.12 4.59 -13.50
N LEU A 19 -1.01 5.12 -13.01
CA LEU A 19 -1.72 4.57 -11.86
C LEU A 19 -2.17 3.12 -12.12
N HIS A 20 -2.73 2.84 -13.30
CA HIS A 20 -3.07 1.48 -13.74
C HIS A 20 -1.85 0.54 -13.69
N ARG A 21 -0.69 0.96 -14.23
CA ARG A 21 0.53 0.16 -14.23
C ARG A 21 1.13 -0.03 -12.84
N MET A 22 1.04 0.99 -11.98
CA MET A 22 1.56 0.95 -10.62
C MET A 22 0.71 0.08 -9.70
N LEU A 23 -0.61 0.07 -9.89
CA LEU A 23 -1.57 -0.66 -9.07
C LEU A 23 -2.04 -1.97 -9.72
N SER A 24 -1.40 -2.42 -10.80
CA SER A 24 -1.62 -3.74 -11.38
C SER A 24 -1.01 -4.85 -10.49
N PRO A 25 -1.36 -6.13 -10.68
CA PRO A 25 -0.80 -7.23 -9.89
C PRO A 25 0.74 -7.34 -9.91
N SER A 26 1.37 -6.93 -11.02
CA SER A 26 2.83 -6.89 -11.18
C SER A 26 3.42 -5.49 -10.98
N GLY A 27 2.59 -4.54 -10.58
CA GLY A 27 2.94 -3.14 -10.39
C GLY A 27 3.97 -2.94 -9.28
N LYS A 28 4.84 -1.95 -9.48
CA LYS A 28 5.87 -1.56 -8.51
C LYS A 28 5.80 -0.05 -8.32
N PRO A 29 4.87 0.45 -7.48
CA PRO A 29 4.80 1.87 -7.21
C PRO A 29 6.08 2.31 -6.48
N LYS A 30 6.62 3.47 -6.87
CA LYS A 30 7.64 4.13 -6.05
C LYS A 30 7.02 4.49 -4.70
N THR A 31 7.81 4.41 -3.62
CA THR A 31 7.37 4.68 -2.26
C THR A 31 6.59 6.00 -2.13
N ASN A 32 7.11 7.09 -2.70
CA ASN A 32 6.42 8.39 -2.67
C ASN A 32 5.05 8.33 -3.35
N ASN A 33 4.95 7.72 -4.54
CA ASN A 33 3.67 7.58 -5.25
C ASN A 33 2.68 6.72 -4.45
N PHE A 34 3.15 5.66 -3.80
CA PHE A 34 2.30 4.81 -2.98
C PHE A 34 1.74 5.56 -1.78
N PHE A 35 2.59 6.31 -1.07
CA PHE A 35 2.14 7.11 0.07
C PHE A 35 1.25 8.28 -0.32
N GLU A 36 1.42 8.89 -1.50
CA GLU A 36 0.46 9.88 -2.00
C GLU A 36 -0.92 9.28 -2.25
N ILE A 37 -0.99 8.08 -2.84
CA ILE A 37 -2.25 7.35 -3.03
C ILE A 37 -2.90 7.03 -1.67
N LEU A 38 -2.12 6.54 -0.71
CA LEU A 38 -2.62 6.28 0.63
C LEU A 38 -3.13 7.56 1.31
N ARG A 39 -2.36 8.65 1.24
CA ARG A 39 -2.73 9.93 1.83
C ARG A 39 -4.03 10.47 1.26
N PHE A 40 -4.25 10.32 -0.04
CA PHE A 40 -5.53 10.65 -0.68
C PHE A 40 -6.69 9.91 0.00
N PHE A 41 -6.58 8.60 0.20
CA PHE A 41 -7.64 7.83 0.88
C PHE A 41 -7.83 8.22 2.35
N GLN A 42 -6.75 8.56 3.06
CA GLN A 42 -6.85 9.05 4.44
C GLN A 42 -7.66 10.35 4.51
N CYS A 43 -7.38 11.31 3.62
CA CYS A 43 -8.04 12.62 3.63
C CYS A 43 -9.46 12.59 3.06
N ASN A 44 -9.71 11.79 2.01
CA ASN A 44 -10.97 11.83 1.27
C ASN A 44 -12.00 10.83 1.77
N GLU A 45 -11.58 9.76 2.46
CA GLU A 45 -12.46 8.67 2.87
C GLU A 45 -12.35 8.35 4.37
N GLY A 46 -11.56 9.13 5.12
CA GLY A 46 -11.38 8.93 6.56
C GLY A 46 -10.63 7.64 6.90
N LEU A 47 -9.78 7.16 6.00
CA LEU A 47 -9.03 5.92 6.19
C LEU A 47 -7.93 6.11 7.26
N GLU A 48 -7.93 5.25 8.28
CA GLU A 48 -6.87 5.21 9.29
C GLU A 48 -5.84 4.12 8.93
N LEU A 49 -4.56 4.49 8.96
CA LEU A 49 -3.46 3.54 8.79
C LEU A 49 -2.73 3.36 10.10
N VAL A 50 -2.74 2.13 10.61
CA VAL A 50 -2.02 1.75 11.83
C VAL A 50 -0.82 0.89 11.45
N VAL A 51 0.35 1.26 11.98
CA VAL A 51 1.58 0.48 11.83
C VAL A 51 1.85 -0.28 13.12
N THR A 52 1.89 -1.61 13.02
CA THR A 52 2.23 -2.50 14.13
C THR A 52 3.46 -3.32 13.78
N ALA A 53 4.46 -3.29 14.64
CA ALA A 53 5.60 -4.19 14.55
C ALA A 53 5.19 -5.59 15.02
N ARG A 54 5.57 -6.62 14.25
CA ARG A 54 5.45 -8.01 14.68
C ARG A 54 6.84 -8.62 14.75
N HIS A 55 7.27 -9.02 15.95
CA HIS A 55 8.49 -9.81 16.09
C HIS A 55 8.24 -11.21 15.56
N HIS A 56 9.00 -11.62 14.54
CA HIS A 56 9.02 -13.00 14.10
C HIS A 56 9.89 -13.79 15.09
N THR A 57 9.27 -14.55 15.99
CA THR A 57 10.00 -15.55 16.77
C THR A 57 10.40 -16.68 15.83
N ASN A 58 11.71 -16.86 15.62
CA ASN A 58 12.25 -17.97 14.84
C ASN A 58 12.10 -19.27 15.64
N SER A 59 11.02 -20.01 15.40
CA SER A 59 10.80 -21.35 15.95
C SER A 59 11.73 -22.36 15.28
N ARG A 60 13.03 -22.29 15.60
CA ARG A 60 14.03 -23.29 15.23
C ARG A 60 14.97 -23.63 16.38
N ILE A 61 14.48 -23.74 17.60
CA ILE A 61 15.20 -24.48 18.65
C ILE A 61 14.14 -25.09 19.58
N HIS A 62 14.00 -26.41 19.55
CA HIS A 62 13.71 -27.34 20.66
C HIS A 62 13.13 -28.64 20.09
N GLY A 63 14.06 -29.49 19.63
CA GLY A 63 13.82 -30.87 19.28
C GLY A 63 15.07 -31.70 19.55
N ILE A 64 15.79 -31.39 20.63
CA ILE A 64 16.82 -32.25 21.23
C ILE A 64 16.78 -32.05 22.75
N ALA A 65 15.85 -32.72 23.42
CA ALA A 65 15.98 -33.02 24.84
C ALA A 65 15.23 -34.31 25.12
N THR A 66 16.04 -35.33 25.44
CA THR A 66 15.75 -36.65 26.03
C THR A 66 15.24 -37.74 25.09
#